data_AF-A0A2V2U5L3-F1
#
_entry.id   AF-A0A2V2U5L3-F1
#
_cell.length_a   1.000
_cell.length_b   1.000
_cell.length_c   1.000
_cell.angle_alpha   90.00
_cell.angle_beta   90.00
_cell.angle_gamma   90.00
#
_symmetry.space_group_name_H-M   'P 1'
#
loop_
_entity.id
_entity.type
_entity.pdbx_description
1 polymer ?
#
loop_
_entity_poly.entity_id
_entity_poly.type
_entity_poly.pdbx_seq_one_letter_code
_entity_poly.pdbx_strand_id
1 'polypeptide(L)'
;MSTTWKKEMGFQRVKMFLSSIQRNSLKSRYAYQYGLVHFQRFLFNKYQDYNLETILTPLKEDKINPYDMLDNFISYLQTGNPTLTASCIQLYMASIRSYLAYHDVDIIPSKLRER
;
A
#
# COMPACT_ATOMS: atom_id res chain seq x y z
N MET A 1 -13.04 12.27 18.77
CA MET A 1 -11.86 12.07 17.89
C MET A 1 -12.06 10.81 17.05
N SER A 2 -12.47 10.86 15.78
CA SER A 2 -12.29 9.79 14.77
C SER A 2 -13.02 10.13 13.45
N THR A 3 -12.53 11.12 12.70
CA THR A 3 -13.19 11.55 11.44
C THR A 3 -12.27 11.49 10.21
N THR A 4 -10.94 11.39 10.40
CA THR A 4 -9.97 11.48 9.30
C THR A 4 -9.76 10.15 8.58
N TRP A 5 -9.66 9.03 9.30
CA TRP A 5 -9.35 7.72 8.71
C TRP A 5 -10.48 7.12 7.86
N LYS A 6 -11.75 7.43 8.19
CA LYS A 6 -12.90 7.02 7.36
C LYS A 6 -12.87 7.67 5.97
N LYS A 7 -12.31 8.89 5.86
CA LYS A 7 -12.15 9.60 4.60
C LYS A 7 -10.95 9.06 3.81
N GLU A 8 -9.87 8.68 4.48
CA GLU A 8 -8.65 8.12 3.86
C GLU A 8 -8.82 6.68 3.35
N MET A 9 -9.73 5.88 3.92
CA MET A 9 -9.92 4.45 3.59
C MET A 9 -11.38 4.11 3.24
N GLY A 10 -12.14 5.11 2.76
CA GLY A 10 -13.56 4.99 2.41
C GLY A 10 -13.85 4.16 1.15
N PHE A 11 -12.80 3.78 0.43
CA PHE A 11 -12.79 3.10 -0.86
C PHE A 11 -13.42 1.69 -0.81
N GLN A 12 -14.30 1.40 -1.76
CA GLN A 12 -15.05 0.14 -1.78
C GLN A 12 -14.11 -1.05 -2.07
N ARG A 13 -13.16 -0.90 -2.99
CA ARG A 13 -12.19 -1.95 -3.33
C ARG A 13 -11.27 -2.27 -2.16
N VAL A 14 -10.84 -1.25 -1.43
CA VAL A 14 -10.04 -1.41 -0.20
C VAL A 14 -10.83 -2.15 0.88
N LYS A 15 -12.12 -1.82 1.07
CA LYS A 15 -12.99 -2.53 2.03
C LYS A 15 -13.20 -3.99 1.66
N MET A 16 -13.38 -4.29 0.37
CA MET A 16 -13.52 -5.66 -0.12
C MET A 16 -12.24 -6.47 0.11
N PHE A 17 -11.08 -5.88 -0.19
CA PHE A 17 -9.79 -6.49 0.10
C PHE A 17 -9.59 -6.74 1.60
N LEU A 18 -9.78 -5.74 2.45
CA LEU A 18 -9.60 -5.93 3.90
C LEU A 18 -10.59 -6.95 4.47
N SER A 19 -11.82 -7.00 3.95
CA SER A 19 -12.78 -8.05 4.29
C SER A 19 -12.28 -9.44 3.88
N SER A 20 -11.56 -9.56 2.75
CA SER A 20 -10.98 -10.83 2.32
C SER A 20 -9.88 -11.31 3.26
N ILE A 21 -9.00 -10.41 3.71
CA ILE A 21 -7.95 -10.70 4.69
C ILE A 21 -8.55 -11.05 6.06
N GLN A 22 -9.60 -10.32 6.47
CA GLN A 22 -10.26 -10.51 7.76
C GLN A 22 -10.85 -11.93 7.92
N ARG A 23 -11.33 -12.56 6.84
CA ARG A 23 -11.86 -13.93 6.89
C ARG A 23 -10.85 -14.95 7.42
N ASN A 24 -9.56 -14.70 7.21
CA ASN A 24 -8.49 -15.54 7.70
C ASN A 24 -7.96 -15.05 9.05
N SER A 25 -7.79 -13.73 9.22
CA SER A 25 -7.24 -13.16 10.44
C SER A 25 -7.58 -11.68 10.60
N LEU A 26 -8.25 -11.38 11.72
CA LEU A 26 -8.50 -10.00 12.13
C LEU A 26 -7.20 -9.24 12.42
N LYS A 27 -6.18 -9.92 12.95
CA LYS A 27 -4.86 -9.32 13.21
C LYS A 27 -4.18 -8.91 11.91
N SER A 28 -4.19 -9.80 10.90
CA SER A 28 -3.64 -9.50 9.57
C SER A 28 -4.39 -8.36 8.91
N ARG A 29 -5.73 -8.31 9.06
CA ARG A 29 -6.53 -7.19 8.55
C ARG A 29 -6.05 -5.85 9.10
N TYR A 30 -5.84 -5.74 10.41
CA TYR A 30 -5.35 -4.49 11.00
C TYR A 30 -3.95 -4.13 10.49
N ALA A 31 -3.03 -5.09 10.46
CA ALA A 31 -1.68 -4.87 9.93
C ALA A 31 -1.72 -4.33 8.49
N TYR A 32 -2.57 -4.91 7.64
CA TYR A 32 -2.69 -4.54 6.24
C TYR A 32 -3.36 -3.18 6.07
N GLN A 33 -4.36 -2.87 6.91
CA GLN A 33 -4.98 -1.57 6.95
C GLN A 33 -3.95 -0.47 7.27
N TYR A 34 -3.05 -0.70 8.24
CA TYR A 34 -1.99 0.28 8.57
C TYR A 34 -1.07 0.53 7.37
N GLY A 35 -0.60 -0.53 6.71
CA GLY A 35 0.25 -0.38 5.52
C GLY A 35 -0.43 0.39 4.38
N LEU A 36 -1.70 0.09 4.10
CA LEU A 36 -2.49 0.80 3.09
C LEU A 36 -2.73 2.27 3.43
N VAL A 37 -2.91 2.62 4.71
CA VAL A 37 -3.03 4.02 5.14
C VAL A 37 -1.74 4.79 4.90
N HIS A 38 -0.58 4.20 5.22
CA HIS A 38 0.70 4.81 4.90
C HIS A 38 0.89 4.98 3.40
N PHE A 39 0.45 3.98 2.62
CA PHE A 39 0.51 4.05 1.17
C PHE A 39 -0.41 5.13 0.58
N GLN A 40 -1.65 5.27 1.08
CA GLN A 40 -2.55 6.36 0.68
C GLN A 40 -1.94 7.75 0.94
N ARG A 41 -1.28 7.93 2.09
CA ARG A 41 -0.56 9.18 2.40
C ARG A 41 0.61 9.41 1.48
N PHE A 42 1.36 8.38 1.16
CA PHE A 42 2.44 8.46 0.17
C PHE A 42 1.90 8.89 -1.20
N LEU A 43 0.80 8.28 -1.66
CA LEU A 43 0.15 8.66 -2.91
C LEU A 43 -0.27 10.13 -2.88
N PHE A 44 -0.94 10.59 -1.83
CA PHE A 44 -1.28 12.00 -1.69
C PHE A 44 -0.07 12.95 -1.73
N ASN A 45 1.11 12.53 -1.27
CA ASN A 45 2.31 13.37 -1.28
C ASN A 45 3.04 13.38 -2.64
N LYS A 46 3.20 12.21 -3.27
CA LYS A 46 4.07 12.04 -4.45
C LYS A 46 3.30 11.84 -5.77
N TYR A 47 2.04 11.44 -5.68
CA TYR A 47 1.14 11.05 -6.77
C TYR A 47 -0.23 11.70 -6.54
N GLN A 48 -0.27 13.03 -6.46
CA GLN A 48 -1.42 13.80 -5.93
C GLN A 48 -2.77 13.49 -6.61
N ASP A 49 -2.75 13.06 -7.86
CA ASP A 49 -3.93 12.69 -8.64
C ASP A 49 -4.46 11.27 -8.32
N TYR A 50 -3.75 10.52 -7.49
CA TYR A 50 -3.98 9.11 -7.25
C TYR A 50 -4.32 8.78 -5.80
N ASN A 51 -5.18 7.78 -5.66
CA ASN A 51 -5.53 7.13 -4.41
C ASN A 51 -5.41 5.61 -4.56
N LEU A 52 -5.70 4.86 -3.51
CA LEU A 52 -5.60 3.39 -3.51
C LEU A 52 -6.39 2.71 -4.64
N GLU A 53 -7.51 3.28 -5.11
CA GLU A 53 -8.28 2.72 -6.22
C GLU A 53 -7.80 3.23 -7.58
N THR A 54 -7.54 4.53 -7.71
CA THR A 54 -7.21 5.15 -9.00
C THR A 54 -5.78 4.86 -9.45
N ILE A 55 -4.87 4.52 -8.51
CA ILE A 55 -3.50 4.09 -8.86
C ILE A 55 -3.47 2.75 -9.60
N LEU A 56 -4.51 1.91 -9.47
CA LEU A 56 -4.53 0.58 -10.08
C LEU A 56 -4.48 0.64 -11.61
N THR A 57 -5.19 1.58 -12.23
CA THR A 57 -5.24 1.73 -13.70
C THR A 57 -3.87 2.04 -14.31
N PRO A 58 -3.16 3.12 -13.91
CA PRO A 58 -1.84 3.41 -14.48
C PRO A 58 -0.79 2.35 -14.17
N LEU A 59 -0.94 1.57 -13.09
CA LEU A 59 -0.08 0.40 -12.83
C LEU A 59 -0.36 -0.74 -13.83
N LYS A 60 -1.63 -1.01 -14.16
CA LYS A 60 -2.01 -2.03 -15.15
C LYS A 60 -1.63 -1.64 -16.58
N GLU A 61 -1.71 -0.36 -16.89
CA GLU A 61 -1.37 0.20 -18.20
C GLU A 61 0.14 0.48 -18.36
N ASP A 62 0.96 0.06 -17.39
CA ASP A 62 2.42 0.27 -17.36
C ASP A 62 2.85 1.75 -17.48
N LYS A 63 1.94 2.67 -17.15
CA LYS A 63 2.20 4.12 -17.08
C LYS A 63 2.98 4.50 -15.82
N ILE A 64 2.83 3.71 -14.76
CA ILE A 64 3.62 3.81 -13.53
C ILE A 64 4.29 2.47 -13.31
N ASN A 65 5.62 2.47 -13.22
CA ASN A 65 6.37 1.29 -12.85
C ASN A 65 6.12 0.94 -11.37
N PRO A 66 5.53 -0.24 -11.06
CA PRO A 66 5.26 -0.63 -9.69
C PRO A 66 6.52 -0.77 -8.83
N TYR A 67 7.65 -1.17 -9.42
CA TYR A 67 8.91 -1.34 -8.70
C TYR A 67 9.49 -0.01 -8.25
N ASP A 68 9.50 0.99 -9.14
CA ASP A 68 9.97 2.33 -8.82
C ASP A 68 9.04 3.01 -7.80
N MET A 69 7.73 2.82 -7.93
CA MET A 69 6.75 3.33 -6.97
C MET A 69 7.00 2.75 -5.57
N LEU A 70 7.27 1.44 -5.49
CA LEU A 70 7.53 0.78 -4.22
C LEU A 70 8.88 1.16 -3.60
N ASP A 71 9.95 1.32 -4.39
CA ASP A 71 11.25 1.83 -3.88
C ASP A 71 11.11 3.27 -3.34
N ASN A 72 10.32 4.09 -4.04
CA ASN A 72 9.97 5.43 -3.58
C ASN A 72 9.13 5.41 -2.31
N PHE A 73 8.23 4.44 -2.14
CA PHE A 73 7.45 4.28 -0.92
C PHE A 73 8.33 3.87 0.27
N ILE A 74 9.30 2.97 0.07
CA ILE A 74 10.29 2.62 1.11
C ILE A 74 11.07 3.86 1.52
N SER A 75 11.56 4.64 0.55
CA SER A 75 12.31 5.87 0.80
C SER A 75 11.47 6.89 1.58
N TYR A 76 10.17 7.01 1.26
CA TYR A 76 9.22 7.84 2.01
C TYR A 76 9.06 7.39 3.47
N LEU A 77 8.93 6.08 3.72
CA LEU A 77 8.81 5.55 5.08
C LEU A 77 10.06 5.80 5.91
N GLN A 78 11.24 5.57 5.34
CA GLN A 78 12.52 5.75 6.01
C GLN A 78 12.78 7.22 6.35
N THR A 79 12.46 8.12 5.43
CA THR A 79 12.67 9.57 5.63
C THR A 79 11.62 10.17 6.57
N GLY A 80 10.36 9.76 6.45
CA GLY A 80 9.25 10.29 7.24
C GLY A 80 9.15 9.72 8.65
N ASN A 81 9.77 8.56 8.92
CA ASN A 81 9.81 7.97 10.25
C ASN A 81 11.12 7.19 10.49
N PRO A 82 12.17 7.87 10.99
CA PRO A 82 13.48 7.26 11.25
C PRO A 82 13.45 6.12 12.29
N THR A 83 12.40 6.04 13.09
CA THR A 83 12.26 5.00 14.13
C THR A 83 11.54 3.74 13.64
N LEU A 84 11.06 3.74 12.39
CA LEU A 84 10.36 2.60 11.82
C LEU A 84 11.33 1.45 11.54
N THR A 85 11.06 0.30 12.15
CA THR A 85 11.94 -0.87 12.01
C THR A 85 11.83 -1.49 10.61
N ALA A 86 12.88 -2.19 10.19
CA ALA A 86 12.89 -2.91 8.92
C ALA A 86 11.72 -3.92 8.82
N SER A 87 11.39 -4.60 9.92
CA SER A 87 10.26 -5.54 9.97
C SER A 87 8.91 -4.85 9.74
N CYS A 88 8.72 -3.64 10.26
CA CYS A 88 7.52 -2.85 9.99
C CYS A 88 7.43 -2.45 8.51
N ILE A 89 8.55 -2.01 7.91
CA ILE A 89 8.60 -1.69 6.47
C ILE A 89 8.24 -2.91 5.63
N GLN A 90 8.82 -4.08 5.94
CA GLN A 90 8.50 -5.33 5.25
C GLN A 90 7.01 -5.70 5.37
N LEU A 91 6.41 -5.51 6.55
CA LEU A 91 4.97 -5.76 6.76
C LEU A 91 4.11 -4.82 5.90
N TYR A 92 4.45 -3.54 5.83
CA TYR A 92 3.73 -2.58 4.97
C TYR A 92 3.89 -2.92 3.50
N MET A 93 5.11 -3.25 3.06
CA MET A 93 5.38 -3.72 1.70
C MET A 93 4.56 -4.97 1.35
N ALA A 94 4.50 -5.95 2.26
CA ALA A 94 3.69 -7.15 2.08
C ALA A 94 2.20 -6.82 1.92
N SER A 95 1.68 -5.89 2.71
CA SER A 95 0.28 -5.46 2.60
C SER A 95 -0.05 -4.81 1.25
N ILE A 96 0.86 -3.96 0.73
CA ILE A 96 0.66 -3.28 -0.56
C ILE A 96 0.78 -4.27 -1.70
N ARG A 97 1.78 -5.15 -1.69
CA ARG A 97 1.91 -6.22 -2.70
C ARG A 97 0.68 -7.11 -2.73
N SER A 98 0.18 -7.52 -1.56
CA SER A 98 -1.04 -8.34 -1.48
C SER A 98 -2.28 -7.60 -2.01
N TYR A 99 -2.40 -6.30 -1.74
CA TYR A 99 -3.48 -5.48 -2.28
C TYR A 99 -3.41 -5.34 -3.81
N LEU A 100 -2.22 -5.09 -4.34
CA LEU A 100 -1.97 -4.97 -5.77
C LEU A 100 -2.24 -6.30 -6.49
N ALA A 101 -1.76 -7.42 -5.94
CA ALA A 101 -2.03 -8.77 -6.48
C ALA A 101 -3.53 -9.12 -6.42
N TYR A 102 -4.24 -8.74 -5.35
CA TYR A 102 -5.71 -8.90 -5.28
C TYR A 102 -6.46 -8.15 -6.39
N HIS A 103 -5.81 -7.16 -7.01
CA HIS A 103 -6.32 -6.40 -8.12
C HIS A 103 -5.55 -6.67 -9.42
N ASP A 104 -4.92 -7.83 -9.58
CA ASP A 104 -4.21 -8.26 -10.81
C ASP A 104 -3.03 -7.36 -11.20
N VAL A 105 -2.39 -6.71 -10.23
CA VAL A 105 -1.09 -6.03 -10.39
C VAL A 105 -0.05 -6.88 -9.68
N ASP A 106 0.48 -7.87 -10.40
CA ASP A 106 1.47 -8.80 -9.85
C ASP A 106 2.87 -8.17 -9.81
N ILE A 107 3.46 -8.17 -8.63
CA ILE A 107 4.82 -7.66 -8.38
C ILE A 107 5.71 -8.85 -8.08
N ILE A 108 6.67 -9.10 -8.97
CA ILE A 108 7.62 -10.20 -8.84
C ILE A 108 8.69 -9.78 -7.82
N PRO A 109 8.81 -10.46 -6.66
CA PRO A 109 9.72 -10.03 -5.60
C PRO A 109 11.18 -9.86 -6.06
N SER A 110 11.66 -10.74 -6.95
CA SER A 110 13.03 -10.73 -7.47
C SER A 110 13.38 -9.55 -8.37
N LYS A 111 12.39 -8.77 -8.82
CA LYS A 111 12.62 -7.54 -9.59
C LYS A 111 12.73 -6.29 -8.71
N LEU A 112 12.42 -6.39 -7.42
CA LEU A 112 12.70 -5.31 -6.49
C LEU A 112 14.19 -5.34 -6.16
N ARG A 113 14.92 -4.24 -6.42
CA ARG A 113 16.36 -4.13 -6.10
C ARG A 113 16.60 -4.59 -4.66
N GLU A 114 17.31 -5.70 -4.51
CA GLU A 114 17.79 -6.17 -3.22
C GLU A 114 18.68 -5.07 -2.63
N ARG A 115 18.34 -4.59 -1.44
CA ARG A 115 19.18 -3.68 -0.65
C ARG A 115 19.51 -4.36 0.67
#